data_AF-A0A498QXL9-F1
#
_entry.id   AF-A0A498QXL9-F1
#
_cell.length_a   1.000
_cell.length_b   1.000
_cell.length_c   1.000
_cell.angle_alpha   90.00
_cell.angle_beta   90.00
_cell.angle_gamma   90.00
#
_symmetry.space_group_name_H-M   'P 1'
#
loop_
_entity.id
_entity.type
_entity.pdbx_description
1 polymer ?
#
loop_
_entity_poly.entity_id
_entity_poly.type
_entity_poly.pdbx_seq_one_letter_code
_entity_poly.pdbx_strand_id
1 'polypeptide(L)'
;MGALRAAELHPLGMEGYGWVFESYRNGLLEADDEVAMVHGDPEDGYPVFVDALVNIRQTVAVAVESGAMARSVATQLIETARGTPFTMRT
;
A
#
# COMPACT_ATOMS: atom_id res chain seq x y z
N MET A 1 6.90 -0.73 -9.17
CA MET A 1 6.31 -1.77 -8.29
C MET A 1 7.41 -2.71 -7.78
N GLY A 2 8.15 -2.33 -6.73
CA GLY A 2 9.30 -3.11 -6.25
C GLY A 2 8.92 -4.39 -5.49
N ALA A 3 8.15 -4.25 -4.40
CA ALA A 3 7.75 -5.38 -3.55
C ALA A 3 6.86 -6.40 -4.26
N LEU A 4 5.88 -5.95 -5.05
CA LEU A 4 5.05 -6.82 -5.89
C LEU A 4 5.91 -7.64 -6.86
N ARG A 5 6.80 -6.97 -7.61
CA ARG A 5 7.68 -7.65 -8.56
C ARG A 5 8.63 -8.64 -7.86
N ALA A 6 9.10 -8.29 -6.66
CA ALA A 6 9.89 -9.20 -5.84
C ALA A 6 9.11 -10.46 -5.44
N ALA A 7 7.83 -10.33 -5.09
CA ALA A 7 6.97 -11.47 -4.74
C ALA A 7 6.73 -12.37 -5.96
N GLU A 8 6.40 -11.80 -7.12
CA GLU A 8 6.18 -12.53 -8.38
C GLU A 8 7.42 -13.34 -8.80
N LEU A 9 8.61 -12.76 -8.64
CA LEU A 9 9.87 -13.35 -9.08
C LEU A 9 10.61 -14.11 -7.97
N HIS A 10 10.05 -14.18 -6.75
CA HIS A 10 10.67 -14.90 -5.64
C HIS A 10 10.97 -16.38 -5.95
N PRO A 11 10.07 -17.15 -6.60
CA PRO A 11 10.36 -18.52 -7.03
C PRO A 11 11.50 -18.64 -8.06
N LEU A 12 11.87 -17.52 -8.71
CA LEU A 12 12.94 -17.43 -9.72
C LEU A 12 14.25 -16.89 -9.13
N GLY A 13 14.35 -16.75 -7.81
CA GLY A 13 15.56 -16.32 -7.11
C GLY A 13 15.63 -14.83 -6.79
N MET A 14 14.55 -14.06 -7.00
CA MET A 14 14.52 -12.67 -6.54
C MET A 14 14.34 -12.60 -5.01
N GLU A 15 15.12 -11.74 -4.38
CA GLU A 15 14.99 -11.44 -2.96
C GLU A 15 14.04 -10.26 -2.76
N GLY A 16 13.10 -10.43 -1.83
CA GLY A 16 12.20 -9.37 -1.40
C GLY A 16 12.28 -9.17 0.10
N TYR A 17 11.96 -7.95 0.53
CA TYR A 17 12.15 -7.50 1.91
C TYR A 17 10.96 -6.70 2.41
N GLY A 18 10.69 -6.84 3.70
CA GLY A 18 9.67 -6.06 4.41
C GLY A 18 8.24 -6.56 4.22
N TRP A 19 7.34 -5.98 5.02
CA TRP A 19 5.98 -6.47 5.18
C TRP A 19 5.15 -6.42 3.88
N VAL A 20 5.39 -5.45 2.99
CA VAL A 20 4.65 -5.35 1.71
C VAL A 20 4.98 -6.55 0.81
N PHE A 21 6.26 -6.91 0.71
CA PHE A 21 6.69 -8.10 -0.04
C PHE A 21 6.11 -9.37 0.58
N GLU A 22 6.23 -9.54 1.89
CA GLU A 22 5.72 -10.72 2.60
C GLU A 22 4.21 -10.85 2.44
N SER A 23 3.49 -9.73 2.42
CA SER A 23 2.05 -9.70 2.24
C SER A 23 1.63 -10.12 0.84
N TYR A 24 2.32 -9.66 -0.20
CA TYR A 24 2.10 -10.17 -1.56
C TYR A 24 2.47 -11.65 -1.69
N ARG A 25 3.63 -12.06 -1.16
CA ARG A 25 4.09 -13.45 -1.21
C ARG A 25 3.11 -14.42 -0.53
N ASN A 26 2.48 -13.98 0.56
CA ASN A 26 1.54 -14.79 1.34
C ASN A 26 0.08 -14.64 0.90
N GLY A 27 -0.21 -13.86 -0.17
CA GLY A 27 -1.57 -13.62 -0.67
C GLY A 27 -2.45 -12.73 0.22
N LEU A 28 -1.86 -11.97 1.14
CA LEU A 28 -2.58 -10.98 1.95
C LEU A 28 -2.88 -9.70 1.15
N LEU A 29 -2.00 -9.37 0.21
CA LEU A 29 -2.22 -8.35 -0.82
C LEU A 29 -2.19 -9.03 -2.17
N GLU A 30 -3.15 -8.71 -3.03
CA GLU A 30 -3.25 -9.30 -4.36
C GLU A 30 -3.45 -8.25 -5.46
N ALA A 31 -3.99 -7.08 -5.11
CA ALA A 31 -4.25 -6.04 -6.09
C ALA A 31 -2.98 -5.22 -6.40
N ASP A 32 -2.76 -4.93 -7.68
CA ASP A 32 -1.62 -4.14 -8.15
C ASP A 32 -1.68 -2.69 -7.65
N ASP A 33 -2.89 -2.17 -7.48
CA ASP A 33 -3.13 -0.79 -7.06
C ASP A 33 -2.87 -0.55 -5.56
N GLU A 34 -2.54 -1.60 -4.80
CA GLU A 34 -2.10 -1.49 -3.40
C GLU A 34 -0.83 -0.64 -3.28
N VAL A 35 0.06 -0.72 -4.29
CA VAL A 35 1.34 0.00 -4.36
C VAL A 35 1.37 1.05 -5.47
N ALA A 36 0.23 1.36 -6.09
CA ALA A 36 0.16 2.36 -7.15
C ALA A 36 0.32 3.77 -6.57
N MET A 37 1.07 4.60 -7.32
CA MET A 37 1.41 5.97 -6.97
C MET A 37 1.25 6.85 -8.20
N VAL A 38 0.95 8.13 -7.98
CA VAL A 38 0.96 9.17 -9.01
C VAL A 38 2.02 10.18 -8.62
N HIS A 39 3.02 10.35 -9.49
CA HIS A 39 4.06 11.35 -9.35
C HIS A 39 3.93 12.42 -10.43
N GLY A 40 4.35 13.64 -10.10
CA GLY A 40 4.48 14.73 -11.06
C GLY A 40 5.70 14.59 -11.96
N ASP A 41 5.97 15.65 -12.71
CA ASP A 41 7.05 15.69 -13.67
C ASP A 41 8.43 15.71 -12.99
N PRO A 42 9.48 15.24 -13.70
CA PRO A 42 10.85 15.26 -13.18
C PRO A 42 11.36 16.67 -12.86
N GLU A 43 10.88 17.68 -13.60
CA GLU A 43 11.27 19.08 -13.46
C GLU A 43 10.86 19.65 -12.08
N ASP A 44 9.77 19.13 -11.51
CA ASP A 44 9.27 19.48 -10.18
C ASP A 44 9.80 18.55 -9.07
N GLY A 45 10.69 17.61 -9.42
CA GLY A 45 11.28 16.66 -8.48
C GLY A 45 10.39 15.46 -8.12
N TYR A 46 9.47 15.06 -9.01
CA TYR A 46 8.54 13.94 -8.79
C TYR A 46 7.65 14.08 -7.54
N PRO A 47 6.90 15.18 -7.39
CA PRO A 47 5.99 15.33 -6.25
C PRO A 47 4.97 14.19 -6.23
N VAL A 48 4.62 13.69 -5.04
CA VAL A 48 3.63 12.64 -4.83
C VAL A 48 2.28 13.27 -4.54
N PHE A 49 1.24 12.83 -5.24
CA PHE A 49 -0.12 13.40 -5.10
C PHE A 49 -1.13 12.48 -4.41
N VAL A 50 -0.76 11.21 -4.21
CA VAL A 50 -1.68 10.19 -3.69
C VAL A 50 -0.99 9.29 -2.70
N ASP A 51 -1.77 8.75 -1.78
CA ASP A 51 -1.32 7.72 -0.84
C ASP A 51 -1.59 6.32 -1.40
N ALA A 52 -0.53 5.50 -1.46
CA ALA A 52 -0.66 4.07 -1.73
C ALA A 52 -1.50 3.41 -0.62
N LEU A 53 -2.34 2.44 -1.01
CA LEU A 53 -3.23 1.77 -0.06
C LEU A 53 -2.45 1.01 1.02
N VAL A 54 -1.26 0.48 0.71
CA VAL A 54 -0.36 -0.11 1.73
C VAL A 54 0.08 0.89 2.79
N ASN A 55 0.30 2.16 2.43
CA ASN A 55 0.68 3.21 3.39
C ASN A 55 -0.51 3.57 4.29
N ILE A 56 -1.70 3.64 3.72
CA ILE A 56 -2.95 3.87 4.47
C ILE A 56 -3.16 2.72 5.46
N ARG A 57 -3.05 1.46 5.01
CA ARG A 57 -3.18 0.27 5.87
C ARG A 57 -2.21 0.31 7.04
N GLN A 58 -0.94 0.63 6.78
CA GLN A 58 0.08 0.69 7.83
C GLN A 58 -0.19 1.81 8.83
N THR A 59 -0.55 3.01 8.34
CA THR A 59 -0.90 4.15 9.19
C THR A 59 -2.10 3.85 10.09
N VAL A 60 -3.14 3.23 9.52
CA VAL A 60 -4.34 2.81 10.25
C VAL A 60 -4.02 1.73 11.28
N ALA A 61 -3.17 0.75 10.94
CA ALA A 61 -2.75 -0.29 11.88
C ALA A 61 -2.07 0.32 13.12
N VAL A 62 -1.13 1.24 12.91
CA VAL A 62 -0.46 1.97 14.01
C VAL A 62 -1.45 2.81 14.81
N ALA A 63 -2.42 3.47 14.17
CA ALA A 63 -3.45 4.25 14.87
C ALA A 63 -4.36 3.37 15.75
N VAL A 64 -4.67 2.14 15.30
CA VAL A 64 -5.43 1.17 16.10
C VAL A 64 -4.59 0.64 17.26
N GLU A 65 -3.33 0.27 17.03
CA GLU A 65 -2.44 -0.26 18.06
C GLU A 65 -2.16 0.76 19.17
N SER A 66 -2.04 2.04 18.80
CA SER A 66 -1.87 3.15 19.75
C SER A 66 -3.16 3.57 20.46
N GLY A 67 -4.31 3.01 20.08
CA GLY A 67 -5.63 3.39 20.61
C GLY A 67 -6.17 4.73 20.10
N ALA A 68 -5.49 5.37 19.15
CA ALA A 68 -5.96 6.59 18.49
C ALA A 68 -7.18 6.36 17.58
N MET A 69 -7.42 5.12 17.15
CA MET A 69 -8.52 4.74 16.27
C MET A 69 -9.18 3.43 16.70
N ALA A 70 -10.52 3.37 16.65
CA ALA A 70 -11.25 2.14 16.86
C ALA A 70 -11.13 1.19 15.66
N ARG A 71 -11.07 -0.13 15.91
CA ARG A 71 -10.98 -1.16 14.85
C ARG A 71 -12.11 -1.07 13.83
N SER A 72 -13.33 -0.75 14.25
CA SER A 72 -14.47 -0.61 13.34
C SER A 72 -14.29 0.54 12.36
N VAL A 73 -13.75 1.67 12.82
CA VAL A 73 -13.45 2.85 11.99
C VAL A 73 -12.31 2.53 11.03
N ALA A 74 -11.26 1.85 11.51
CA ALA A 74 -10.15 1.39 10.67
C ALA A 74 -10.61 0.52 9.51
N THR A 75 -11.50 -0.45 9.76
CA THR A 75 -12.08 -1.30 8.70
C THR A 75 -12.85 -0.45 7.69
N GLN A 76 -13.72 0.46 8.14
CA GLN A 76 -14.49 1.32 7.24
C GLN A 76 -13.60 2.23 6.38
N LEU A 77 -12.53 2.77 6.96
CA LEU A 77 -11.59 3.62 6.25
C LEU A 77 -10.87 2.83 5.15
N ILE A 78 -10.31 1.67 5.48
CA ILE A 78 -9.60 0.82 4.51
C ILE A 78 -10.54 0.38 3.38
N GLU A 79 -11.77 -0.02 3.70
CA GLU A 79 -12.77 -0.41 2.69
C GLU A 79 -13.14 0.76 1.77
N THR A 80 -13.30 1.96 2.33
CA THR A 80 -13.56 3.17 1.56
C THR A 80 -12.39 3.48 0.63
N ALA A 81 -11.16 3.49 1.16
CA ALA A 81 -9.95 3.76 0.38
C ALA A 81 -9.74 2.74 -0.74
N ARG A 82 -10.00 1.46 -0.48
CA ARG A 82 -9.97 0.40 -1.49
C ARG A 82 -10.99 0.63 -2.61
N GLY A 83 -12.18 1.12 -2.29
CA GLY A 83 -13.21 1.47 -3.27
C GLY A 83 -12.93 2.75 -4.05
N THR A 84 -12.02 3.60 -3.58
CA THR A 84 -11.59 4.81 -4.29
C THR A 84 -10.50 4.48 -5.32
N PRO A 85 -10.59 4.98 -6.58
CA PRO A 85 -9.51 4.85 -7.55
C PRO A 85 -8.19 5.38 -6.97
N PHE A 86 -7.07 4.69 -7.20
CA PHE A 86 -5.78 5.07 -6.60
C PHE A 86 -5.34 6.50 -6.95
N THR A 87 -5.76 7.03 -8.10
CA THR A 87 -5.52 8.41 -8.54
C THR A 87 -6.26 9.48 -7.71
N MET A 88 -7.13 9.06 -6.80
CA MET A 88 -7.97 9.92 -5.97
C MET A 88 -7.83 9.63 -4.46
N ARG A 89 -6.86 8.81 -4.04
CA ARG A 89 -6.61 8.53 -2.62
C ARG A 89 -5.71 9.62 -2.03
N THR A 90 -6.20 10.37 -1.05
CA THR A 90 -5.49 11.48 -0.38
C THR A 90 -5.79 11.51 1.11
#